data_AF-A0A1G0GX53-F1
#
_entry.id   AF-A0A1G0GX53-F1
#
_cell.length_a   1.000
_cell.length_b   1.000
_cell.length_c   1.000
_cell.angle_alpha   90.00
_cell.angle_beta   90.00
_cell.angle_gamma   90.00
#
_symmetry.space_group_name_H-M   'P 1'
#
loop_
_entity.id
_entity.type
_entity.pdbx_description
1 polymer ?
#
loop_
_entity_poly.entity_id
_entity_poly.type
_entity_poly.pdbx_seq_one_letter_code
_entity_poly.pdbx_strand_id
1 'polypeptide(L)'
;MVKDGVFSGLVDLDGLTQGDPLEAIGRIKLSWYGTHHGEIYTNAVMNELELSEKERQLVLVYALLNKISWTCENGIQFNQNTMAVVDKEKEKIDKKMIKAIAAELDDEV
;
A
#
# COMPACT_ATOMS: atom_id res chain seq x y z
N MET A 1 -2.71 12.80 9.70
CA MET A 1 -2.83 13.30 11.09
C MET A 1 -4.29 13.35 11.48
N VAL A 2 -4.60 13.02 12.74
CA VAL A 2 -5.95 13.11 13.29
C VAL A 2 -5.90 13.97 14.54
N LYS A 3 -6.75 15.00 14.62
CA LYS A 3 -6.92 15.85 15.79
C LYS A 3 -8.38 15.84 16.18
N ASP A 4 -8.68 15.48 17.43
CA ASP A 4 -10.04 15.41 17.98
C ASP A 4 -11.00 14.55 17.14
N GLY A 5 -10.49 13.44 16.58
CA GLY A 5 -11.25 12.54 15.71
C GLY A 5 -11.43 13.02 14.27
N VAL A 6 -10.89 14.19 13.91
CA VAL A 6 -10.98 14.78 12.58
C VAL A 6 -9.66 14.67 11.85
N PHE A 7 -9.71 14.31 10.57
CA PHE A 7 -8.53 14.33 9.71
C PHE A 7 -8.00 15.76 9.58
N SER A 8 -6.76 15.99 10.00
CA SER A 8 -6.20 17.34 10.18
C SER A 8 -5.00 17.64 9.26
N GLY A 9 -4.65 16.71 8.35
CA GLY A 9 -3.58 16.91 7.38
C GLY A 9 -2.77 15.65 7.07
N LEU A 10 -1.88 15.77 6.09
CA LEU A 10 -0.93 14.76 5.65
C LEU A 10 0.49 15.15 6.06
N VAL A 11 1.36 14.15 6.22
CA VAL A 11 2.79 14.29 6.54
C VAL A 11 3.59 13.35 5.63
N ASP A 12 4.93 13.44 5.68
CA ASP A 12 5.85 12.61 4.89
C ASP A 12 5.60 12.69 3.37
N LEU A 13 5.44 13.92 2.87
CA LEU A 13 5.08 14.20 1.47
C LEU A 13 6.28 14.17 0.49
N ASP A 14 7.49 13.94 0.98
CA ASP A 14 8.72 14.06 0.19
C ASP A 14 8.77 13.06 -0.99
N GLY A 15 8.03 11.95 -0.88
CA GLY A 15 7.90 10.92 -1.92
C GLY A 15 6.74 11.12 -2.90
N LEU A 16 5.89 12.13 -2.71
CA LEU A 16 4.65 12.33 -3.51
C LEU A 16 4.80 13.41 -4.60
N THR A 17 6.01 13.88 -4.84
CA THR A 17 6.24 15.06 -5.69
C THR A 17 6.07 14.79 -7.19
N GLN A 18 6.08 13.53 -7.64
CA GLN A 18 5.94 13.13 -9.04
C GLN A 18 5.33 11.72 -9.17
N GLY A 19 4.41 11.53 -10.11
CA GLY A 19 3.88 10.20 -10.45
C GLY A 19 2.39 10.18 -10.78
N ASP A 20 1.88 8.97 -11.02
CA ASP A 20 0.46 8.69 -11.18
C ASP A 20 -0.24 8.78 -9.81
N PRO A 21 -1.27 9.64 -9.63
CA PRO A 21 -2.01 9.75 -8.37
C PRO A 21 -2.61 8.44 -7.86
N LEU A 22 -2.90 7.47 -8.75
CA LEU A 22 -3.41 6.16 -8.38
C LEU A 22 -2.39 5.33 -7.59
N GLU A 23 -1.09 5.62 -7.76
CA GLU A 23 -0.01 4.97 -7.01
C GLU A 23 -0.13 5.25 -5.51
N ALA A 24 -0.46 6.49 -5.15
CA ALA A 24 -0.65 6.89 -3.75
C ALA A 24 -1.83 6.15 -3.12
N ILE A 25 -2.90 5.91 -3.88
CA ILE A 25 -4.05 5.11 -3.43
C ILE A 25 -3.65 3.64 -3.27
N GLY A 26 -2.80 3.11 -4.15
CA GLY A 26 -2.18 1.79 -4.01
C GLY A 26 -1.43 1.63 -2.69
N ARG A 27 -0.67 2.66 -2.27
CA ARG A 27 0.01 2.68 -0.96
C ARG A 27 -0.97 2.72 0.20
N ILE A 28 -2.08 3.45 0.09
CA ILE A 28 -3.15 3.47 1.11
C ILE A 28 -3.74 2.08 1.27
N LYS A 29 -4.13 1.43 0.16
CA LYS A 29 -4.66 0.05 0.17
C LYS A 29 -3.67 -0.91 0.82
N LEU A 30 -2.40 -0.81 0.44
CA LEU A 30 -1.37 -1.71 0.94
C LEU A 30 -1.11 -1.57 2.43
N SER A 31 -1.16 -0.34 2.96
CA SER A 31 -0.84 -0.05 4.36
C SER A 31 -1.73 -0.80 5.36
N TRP A 32 -2.97 -1.11 4.95
CA TRP A 32 -3.96 -1.83 5.77
C TRP A 32 -4.60 -3.00 5.01
N TYR A 33 -3.87 -3.60 4.08
CA TYR A 33 -4.38 -4.66 3.22
C TYR A 33 -4.96 -5.84 4.03
N GLY A 34 -6.12 -6.33 3.61
CA GLY A 34 -6.83 -7.46 4.25
C GLY A 34 -7.53 -7.10 5.57
N THR A 35 -7.65 -5.81 5.89
CA THR A 35 -8.40 -5.35 7.06
C THR A 35 -9.66 -4.59 6.64
N HIS A 36 -10.70 -4.67 7.47
CA HIS A 36 -11.94 -3.92 7.27
C HIS A 36 -11.72 -2.40 7.14
N HIS A 37 -10.81 -1.84 7.96
CA HIS A 37 -10.50 -0.42 7.88
C HIS A 37 -9.78 -0.06 6.58
N GLY A 38 -8.87 -0.91 6.10
CA GLY A 38 -8.20 -0.72 4.81
C GLY A 38 -9.19 -0.65 3.66
N GLU A 39 -10.17 -1.55 3.64
CA GLU A 39 -11.25 -1.52 2.66
C GLU A 39 -12.07 -0.23 2.74
N ILE A 40 -12.47 0.19 3.95
CA ILE A 40 -13.23 1.44 4.14
C ILE A 40 -12.47 2.64 3.59
N TYR A 41 -11.21 2.83 3.99
CA TYR A 41 -10.43 4.02 3.62
C TYR A 41 -10.09 4.04 2.14
N THR A 42 -9.65 2.91 1.58
CA THR A 42 -9.34 2.83 0.14
C THR A 42 -10.59 3.07 -0.70
N ASN A 43 -11.72 2.42 -0.37
CA ASN A 43 -12.95 2.62 -1.13
C ASN A 43 -13.50 4.04 -0.99
N ALA A 44 -13.43 4.66 0.19
CA ALA A 44 -13.83 6.05 0.37
C ALA A 44 -13.07 6.99 -0.57
N VAL A 45 -11.74 6.84 -0.67
CA VAL A 45 -10.91 7.66 -1.57
C VAL A 45 -11.21 7.37 -3.04
N MET A 46 -11.30 6.10 -3.44
CA MET A 46 -11.59 5.74 -4.83
C MET A 46 -13.00 6.17 -5.27
N ASN A 47 -13.96 6.17 -4.36
CA ASN A 47 -15.32 6.62 -4.62
C ASN A 47 -15.40 8.15 -4.76
N GLU A 48 -14.73 8.89 -3.87
CA GLU A 48 -14.67 10.36 -3.93
C GLU A 48 -14.00 10.86 -5.22
N LEU A 49 -13.00 10.13 -5.71
CA LEU A 49 -12.32 10.41 -6.97
C LEU A 49 -13.05 9.84 -8.20
N GLU A 50 -14.21 9.22 -8.00
CA GLU A 50 -15.04 8.62 -9.06
C GLU A 50 -14.26 7.64 -9.96
N LEU A 51 -13.31 6.89 -9.39
CA LEU A 51 -12.46 6.01 -10.19
C LEU A 51 -13.27 4.93 -10.91
N SER A 52 -12.99 4.79 -12.20
CA SER A 52 -13.47 3.69 -13.02
C SER A 52 -12.93 2.34 -12.55
N GLU A 53 -13.58 1.26 -12.97
CA GLU A 53 -13.14 -0.11 -12.71
C GLU A 53 -11.67 -0.33 -13.12
N LYS A 54 -11.29 0.17 -14.30
CA LYS A 54 -9.90 0.06 -14.78
C LYS A 54 -8.90 0.82 -13.92
N GLU A 55 -9.27 1.98 -13.39
CA GLU A 55 -8.41 2.74 -12.47
C GLU A 55 -8.30 2.05 -11.11
N ARG A 56 -9.37 1.41 -10.63
CA ARG A 56 -9.34 0.59 -9.41
C ARG A 56 -8.45 -0.65 -9.57
N GLN A 57 -8.45 -1.28 -10.74
CA GLN A 57 -7.50 -2.33 -11.08
C GLN A 57 -6.06 -1.81 -11.10
N LEU A 58 -5.81 -0.62 -11.66
CA LEU A 58 -4.48 0.00 -11.61
C LEU A 58 -4.02 0.29 -10.18
N VAL A 59 -4.92 0.73 -9.29
CA VAL A 59 -4.63 0.87 -7.85
C VAL A 59 -4.16 -0.46 -7.24
N LEU A 60 -4.81 -1.58 -7.59
CA LEU A 60 -4.43 -2.92 -7.13
C LEU A 60 -3.06 -3.35 -7.70
N VAL A 61 -2.76 -3.05 -8.96
CA VAL A 61 -1.43 -3.25 -9.56
C VAL A 61 -0.36 -2.44 -8.82
N TYR A 62 -0.61 -1.17 -8.52
CA TYR A 62 0.32 -0.35 -7.74
C TYR A 62 0.52 -0.87 -6.32
N ALA A 63 -0.53 -1.39 -5.67
CA ALA A 63 -0.40 -2.04 -4.37
C ALA A 63 0.50 -3.28 -4.44
N LEU A 64 0.38 -4.10 -5.49
CA LEU A 64 1.24 -5.27 -5.70
C LEU A 64 2.71 -4.86 -5.88
N LEU A 65 2.98 -3.89 -6.76
CA LEU A 65 4.33 -3.40 -7.04
C LEU A 65 4.98 -2.81 -5.79
N ASN A 66 4.25 -1.98 -5.05
CA ASN A 66 4.73 -1.42 -3.79
C ASN A 66 5.05 -2.52 -2.77
N LYS A 67 4.21 -3.57 -2.68
CA LYS A 67 4.48 -4.65 -1.75
C LYS A 67 5.75 -5.42 -2.10
N ILE A 68 5.96 -5.71 -3.38
CA ILE A 68 7.19 -6.33 -3.85
C ILE A 68 8.39 -5.45 -3.50
N SER A 69 8.32 -4.14 -3.80
CA SER A 69 9.39 -3.19 -3.48
C SER A 69 9.71 -3.15 -1.99
N TRP A 70 8.70 -2.99 -1.12
CA TRP A 70 8.91 -2.96 0.33
C TRP A 70 9.46 -4.28 0.88
N THR A 71 9.10 -5.40 0.24
CA THR A 71 9.66 -6.71 0.60
C THR A 71 11.14 -6.79 0.27
N CYS A 72 11.56 -6.21 -0.86
CA CYS A 72 12.97 -6.14 -1.25
C CYS A 72 13.80 -5.25 -0.30
N GLU A 73 13.17 -4.34 0.42
CA GLU A 73 13.82 -3.52 1.45
C GLU A 73 14.03 -4.26 2.78
N ASN A 74 13.40 -5.43 2.97
CA ASN A 74 13.61 -6.23 4.18
C ASN A 74 15.07 -6.71 4.27
N GLY A 75 15.74 -6.36 5.37
CA GLY A 75 17.15 -6.69 5.59
C GLY A 75 18.13 -5.66 5.03
N ILE A 76 17.65 -4.57 4.42
CA ILE A 76 18.48 -3.40 4.13
C ILE A 76 18.60 -2.57 5.43
N GLN A 77 19.83 -2.24 5.80
CA GLN A 77 20.09 -1.33 6.91
C GLN A 77 19.75 0.11 6.50
N PHE A 78 18.56 0.57 6.90
CA PHE A 78 18.08 1.93 6.59
C PHE A 78 18.72 3.02 7.47
N ASN A 79 19.18 2.67 8.68
CA ASN A 79 19.88 3.58 9.59
C ASN A 79 20.88 2.81 10.47
N GLN A 80 21.76 3.51 11.20
CA GLN A 80 22.79 2.84 12.02
C GLN A 80 22.23 1.97 13.16
N ASN A 81 20.92 2.07 13.46
CA ASN A 81 20.26 1.31 14.51
C ASN A 81 19.53 0.06 13.99
N THR A 82 19.54 -0.22 12.69
CA THR A 82 18.98 -1.45 12.10
C THR A 82 20.09 -2.43 11.71
N MET A 83 19.87 -3.72 11.94
CA MET A 83 20.79 -4.77 11.49
C MET A 83 20.43 -5.21 10.07
N ALA A 84 21.43 -5.52 9.25
CA ALA A 84 21.25 -6.09 7.90
C ALA A 84 20.83 -7.58 7.92
N VAL A 85 19.91 -7.93 8.82
CA VAL A 85 19.37 -9.30 8.95
C VAL A 85 17.96 -9.30 8.41
N VAL A 86 17.70 -10.21 7.47
CA VAL A 86 16.37 -10.40 6.90
C VAL A 86 15.42 -10.90 7.99
N ASP A 87 14.35 -10.15 8.23
CA ASP A 87 13.23 -10.60 9.06
C ASP A 87 12.43 -11.69 8.33
N LYS A 88 12.63 -12.94 8.75
CA LYS A 88 12.03 -14.12 8.11
C LYS A 88 10.53 -14.25 8.34
N GLU A 89 10.03 -13.79 9.48
CA GLU A 89 8.59 -13.82 9.74
C GLU A 89 7.88 -12.76 8.90
N LYS A 90 8.47 -11.56 8.80
CA LYS A 90 7.98 -10.52 7.89
C LYS A 90 8.03 -10.96 6.43
N GLU A 91 9.13 -11.57 5.97
CA GLU A 91 9.24 -12.12 4.61
C GLU A 91 8.09 -13.10 4.30
N LYS A 92 7.75 -13.98 5.26
CA LYS A 92 6.67 -14.96 5.12
C LYS A 92 5.29 -14.31 5.04
N ILE A 93 5.04 -13.29 5.86
CA ILE A 93 3.79 -12.51 5.83
C ILE A 93 3.68 -11.75 4.50
N ASP A 94 4.76 -11.11 4.08
CA ASP A 94 4.83 -10.34 2.85
C ASP A 94 4.54 -11.21 1.62
N LYS A 95 5.13 -12.41 1.55
CA LYS A 95 4.85 -13.40 0.50
C LYS A 95 3.38 -13.83 0.46
N LYS A 96 2.72 -13.98 1.60
CA LYS A 96 1.28 -14.29 1.65
C LYS A 96 0.44 -13.13 1.10
N MET A 97 0.79 -11.90 1.49
CA MET A 97 0.10 -10.70 1.03
C MET A 97 0.26 -10.49 -0.48
N ILE A 98 1.46 -10.66 -1.03
CA ILE A 98 1.71 -10.60 -2.48
C ILE A 98 0.81 -11.58 -3.24
N LYS A 99 0.70 -12.83 -2.76
CA LYS A 99 -0.15 -13.84 -3.38
C LYS A 99 -1.64 -13.49 -3.31
N ALA A 100 -2.09 -12.91 -2.19
CA ALA A 100 -3.48 -12.49 -2.03
C ALA A 100 -3.84 -11.34 -2.98
N ILE A 101 -2.97 -10.32 -3.07
CA ILE A 101 -3.15 -9.18 -3.99
C ILE A 101 -3.13 -9.66 -5.46
N ALA A 102 -2.24 -10.60 -5.80
CA ALA A 102 -2.18 -11.17 -7.14
C ALA A 102 -3.43 -11.97 -7.50
N ALA A 103 -3.99 -12.74 -6.56
CA ALA A 103 -5.24 -13.47 -6.78
C ALA A 103 -6.43 -12.53 -6.99
N GLU A 104 -6.49 -11.42 -6.24
CA GLU A 104 -7.51 -10.37 -6.42
C GLU A 104 -7.44 -9.74 -7.82
N LEU A 105 -6.25 -9.63 -8.41
CA LEU A 105 -6.09 -9.19 -9.81
C LEU A 105 -6.61 -10.23 -10.81
N ASP A 106 -6.31 -11.52 -10.58
CA ASP A 106 -6.72 -12.60 -11.49
C ASP A 106 -8.24 -12.84 -11.47
N ASP A 107 -8.91 -12.59 -10.34
CA ASP A 107 -10.38 -12.74 -10.20
C ASP A 107 -11.16 -11.61 -10.90
N GLU A 108 -10.50 -10.51 -11.29
CA GLU A 108 -11.11 -9.36 -11.99
C GLU A 108 -10.78 -9.30 -13.50
N VAL A 109 -10.11 -10.30 -14.07
CA VAL A 109 -9.76 -10.41 -15.51
C VAL A 109 -10.72 -11.32 -16.28
#